data_AF-A0A7S3ITY6-F1
#
_entry.id   AF-A0A7S3ITY6-F1
#
_cell.length_a   1.000
_cell.length_b   1.000
_cell.length_c   1.000
_cell.angle_alpha   90.00
_cell.angle_beta   90.00
_cell.angle_gamma   90.00
#
_symmetry.space_group_name_H-M   'P 1'
#
loop_
_entity.id
_entity.type
_entity.pdbx_description
1 polymer ?
#
loop_
_entity_poly.entity_id
_entity_poly.type
_entity_poly.pdbx_seq_one_letter_code
_entity_poly.pdbx_strand_id
1 'polypeptide(L)'
;MECRPTDFLTMDVEQDLARLFKMEILLHQESEILKQRFESHADYSADLAFKSVDRTSIGFIDIKILDNFFKSLQSKNITVEDNAAIIRRFDLDCDNKLKREEFLKGITSQEPFSRMIVRSQLKKE
;
A
#
# COMPACT_ATOMS: atom_id res chain seq x y z
N MET A 1 1.50 -28.31 -27.40
CA MET A 1 0.93 -28.94 -26.20
C MET A 1 -0.52 -28.50 -26.17
N GLU A 2 -1.47 -29.39 -26.44
CA GLU A 2 -2.90 -29.06 -26.43
C GLU A 2 -3.42 -29.22 -25.00
N CYS A 3 -4.01 -28.16 -24.44
CA CYS A 3 -4.66 -28.22 -23.14
C CYS A 3 -5.93 -29.08 -23.23
N ARG A 4 -6.11 -30.00 -22.30
CA ARG A 4 -7.31 -30.84 -22.19
C ARG A 4 -8.46 -29.98 -21.64
N PRO A 5 -9.73 -30.32 -21.93
CA PRO A 5 -10.89 -29.62 -21.36
C PRO A 5 -10.89 -29.53 -19.82
N THR A 6 -10.24 -30.49 -19.14
CA THR A 6 -10.08 -30.51 -17.67
C THR A 6 -8.97 -29.58 -17.16
N ASP A 7 -8.14 -29.04 -18.05
CA ASP A 7 -7.05 -28.13 -17.71
C ASP A 7 -7.55 -26.67 -17.65
N PHE A 8 -8.80 -26.42 -18.07
CA PHE A 8 -9.45 -25.12 -17.96
C PHE A 8 -10.10 -24.96 -16.59
N LEU A 9 -10.09 -23.73 -16.10
CA LEU A 9 -10.84 -23.36 -14.92
C LEU A 9 -12.34 -23.40 -15.23
N THR A 10 -13.15 -23.70 -14.22
CA THR A 10 -14.60 -23.58 -14.38
C THR A 10 -14.97 -22.11 -14.55
N MET A 11 -16.04 -21.83 -15.29
CA MET A 11 -16.43 -20.46 -15.64
C MET A 11 -16.64 -19.54 -14.42
N ASP A 12 -17.14 -20.08 -13.31
CA ASP A 12 -17.26 -19.37 -12.04
C ASP A 12 -15.90 -18.96 -11.47
N VAL A 13 -14.92 -19.87 -11.49
CA VAL A 13 -13.55 -19.58 -11.05
C VAL A 13 -12.89 -18.57 -11.98
N GLU A 14 -13.09 -18.67 -13.31
CA GLU A 14 -12.58 -17.68 -14.26
C GLU A 14 -13.15 -16.28 -14.00
N GLN A 15 -14.46 -16.18 -13.75
CA GLN A 15 -15.13 -14.91 -13.45
C GLN A 15 -14.65 -14.33 -12.11
N ASP A 16 -14.47 -15.15 -11.09
CA ASP A 16 -13.99 -14.71 -9.79
C ASP A 16 -12.53 -14.22 -9.85
N LEU A 17 -11.67 -14.91 -10.60
CA LEU A 17 -10.30 -14.45 -10.86
C LEU A 17 -10.28 -13.15 -11.66
N ALA A 18 -11.11 -13.03 -12.71
CA ALA A 18 -11.21 -11.80 -13.48
C ALA A 18 -11.66 -10.62 -12.60
N ARG A 19 -12.61 -10.86 -11.69
CA ARG A 19 -13.04 -9.84 -10.71
C ARG A 19 -11.91 -9.49 -9.75
N LEU A 20 -11.20 -10.48 -9.22
CA LEU A 20 -10.07 -10.27 -8.31
C LEU A 20 -8.99 -9.41 -8.97
N PHE A 21 -8.57 -9.74 -10.19
CA PHE A 21 -7.56 -8.96 -10.92
C PHE A 21 -8.03 -7.53 -11.21
N LYS A 22 -9.31 -7.35 -11.57
CA LYS A 22 -9.87 -6.01 -11.74
C LYS A 22 -9.77 -5.20 -10.45
N MET A 23 -10.13 -5.78 -9.31
CA MET A 23 -10.04 -5.10 -8.01
C MET A 23 -8.60 -4.78 -7.63
N GLU A 24 -7.66 -5.69 -7.90
CA GLU A 24 -6.23 -5.48 -7.64
C GLU A 24 -5.66 -4.33 -8.50
N ILE A 25 -6.05 -4.25 -9.79
CA ILE A 25 -5.65 -3.15 -10.67
C ILE A 25 -6.18 -1.81 -10.14
N LEU A 26 -7.45 -1.76 -9.74
CA LEU A 26 -8.05 -0.53 -9.20
C LEU A 26 -7.35 -0.11 -7.90
N LEU A 27 -7.08 -1.06 -7.02
CA LEU A 27 -6.32 -0.80 -5.79
C LEU A 27 -4.93 -0.23 -6.09
N HIS A 28 -4.20 -0.80 -7.06
CA HIS A 28 -2.89 -0.29 -7.46
C HIS A 28 -2.95 1.13 -8.02
N GLN A 29 -3.96 1.43 -8.85
CA GLN A 29 -4.15 2.78 -9.40
C GLN A 29 -4.44 3.81 -8.30
N GLU A 30 -5.37 3.50 -7.39
CA GLU A 30 -5.70 4.38 -6.27
C GLU A 30 -4.52 4.56 -5.32
N SER A 31 -3.82 3.47 -5.01
CA SER A 31 -2.61 3.50 -4.18
C SER A 31 -1.53 4.38 -4.81
N GLU A 32 -1.28 4.26 -6.10
CA GLU A 32 -0.29 5.06 -6.81
C GLU A 32 -0.64 6.56 -6.77
N ILE A 33 -1.91 6.93 -6.99
CA ILE A 33 -2.37 8.31 -6.85
C ILE A 33 -2.09 8.85 -5.44
N LEU A 34 -2.37 8.06 -4.40
CA LEU A 34 -2.12 8.44 -3.01
C LEU A 34 -0.62 8.62 -2.72
N LYS A 35 0.23 7.74 -3.23
CA LYS A 35 1.70 7.84 -3.09
C LYS A 35 2.24 9.10 -3.76
N GLN A 36 1.81 9.39 -4.99
CA GLN A 36 2.20 10.60 -5.71
C GLN A 36 1.74 11.88 -4.99
N ARG A 37 0.51 11.89 -4.45
CA ARG A 37 0.01 13.01 -3.61
C ARG A 37 0.86 13.17 -2.35
N PHE A 38 1.19 12.08 -1.69
CA PHE A 38 2.01 12.10 -0.47
C PHE A 38 3.41 12.64 -0.74
N GLU A 39 4.11 12.14 -1.76
CA GLU A 39 5.44 12.61 -2.16
C GLU A 39 5.45 14.03 -2.73
N SER A 40 4.31 14.49 -3.24
CA SER A 40 4.14 15.87 -3.70
C SER A 40 4.05 16.86 -2.55
N HIS A 41 3.79 16.45 -1.32
CA HIS A 41 3.68 17.40 -0.21
C HIS A 41 4.98 18.20 -0.02
N ALA A 42 4.87 19.48 0.36
CA ALA A 42 6.05 20.36 0.47
C ALA A 42 7.02 19.86 1.55
N ASP A 43 6.47 19.39 2.67
CA ASP A 43 7.21 18.89 3.83
C ASP A 43 7.49 17.39 3.77
N TYR A 44 7.27 16.75 2.61
CA TYR A 44 7.52 15.32 2.48
C TYR A 44 9.00 14.99 2.65
N SER A 45 9.28 14.05 3.55
CA SER A 45 10.57 13.42 3.72
C SER A 45 10.36 11.94 4.03
N ALA A 46 11.00 11.08 3.24
CA ALA A 46 10.94 9.63 3.42
C ALA A 46 11.37 9.21 4.84
N ASP A 47 12.45 9.81 5.36
CA ASP A 47 12.92 9.56 6.73
C ASP A 47 11.88 9.94 7.78
N LEU A 48 11.22 11.09 7.62
CA LEU A 48 10.18 11.52 8.55
C LEU A 48 8.93 10.65 8.44
N ALA A 49 8.59 10.16 7.24
CA ALA A 49 7.46 9.26 7.03
C ALA A 49 7.62 7.98 7.85
N PHE A 50 8.79 7.31 7.79
CA PHE A 50 9.04 6.10 8.59
C PHE A 50 8.98 6.41 10.10
N LYS A 51 9.67 7.46 10.55
CA LYS A 51 9.70 7.86 11.96
C LYS A 51 8.33 8.27 12.51
N SER A 52 7.43 8.76 11.65
CA SER A 52 6.07 9.12 12.07
C SER A 52 5.23 7.92 12.52
N VAL A 53 5.53 6.75 11.95
CA VAL A 53 4.91 5.46 12.28
C VAL A 53 5.69 4.77 13.41
N ASP A 54 7.02 4.62 13.27
CA ASP A 54 7.89 4.05 14.31
C ASP A 54 8.31 5.11 15.36
N ARG A 55 7.34 5.61 16.11
CA ARG A 55 7.56 6.70 17.09
C ARG A 55 8.49 6.32 18.23
N THR A 56 8.55 5.04 18.57
CA THR A 56 9.39 4.49 19.64
C THR A 56 10.79 4.12 19.16
N SER A 57 11.12 4.36 17.87
CA SER A 57 12.43 4.02 17.28
C SER A 57 12.82 2.56 17.47
N ILE A 58 11.86 1.65 17.30
CA ILE A 58 12.06 0.19 17.37
C ILE A 58 12.92 -0.30 16.19
N GLY A 59 12.85 0.39 15.04
CA GLY A 59 13.60 0.08 13.82
C GLY A 59 12.85 -0.77 12.80
N PHE A 60 11.63 -1.20 13.12
CA PHE A 60 10.72 -1.90 12.21
C PHE A 60 9.27 -1.56 12.55
N ILE A 61 8.35 -1.80 11.61
CA ILE A 61 6.91 -1.61 11.78
C ILE A 61 6.23 -2.97 11.71
N ASP A 62 5.57 -3.38 12.79
CA ASP A 62 4.71 -4.56 12.83
C ASP A 62 3.22 -4.16 12.93
N ILE A 63 2.33 -5.16 12.97
CA ILE A 63 0.88 -4.95 13.08
C ILE A 63 0.51 -4.10 14.31
N LYS A 64 1.21 -4.27 15.44
CA LYS A 64 0.91 -3.54 16.67
C LYS A 64 1.31 -2.07 16.56
N ILE A 65 2.45 -1.79 15.94
CA ILE A 65 2.93 -0.43 15.69
C ILE A 65 1.96 0.29 14.73
N LEU A 66 1.51 -0.37 13.65
CA LEU A 66 0.50 0.20 12.74
C LEU A 66 -0.84 0.47 13.44
N ASP A 67 -1.32 -0.48 14.22
CA ASP A 67 -2.57 -0.34 14.97
C ASP A 67 -2.51 0.86 15.94
N ASN A 68 -1.41 0.99 16.69
CA ASN A 68 -1.18 2.14 17.56
C ASN A 68 -1.08 3.46 16.79
N PHE A 69 -0.42 3.45 15.62
CA PHE A 69 -0.32 4.62 14.76
C PHE A 69 -1.70 5.10 14.30
N PHE A 70 -2.53 4.22 13.74
CA PHE A 70 -3.88 4.58 13.28
C PHE A 70 -4.81 5.01 14.41
N LYS A 71 -4.74 4.33 15.57
CA LYS A 71 -5.46 4.76 16.78
C LYS A 71 -5.06 6.16 17.22
N SER A 72 -3.77 6.49 17.15
CA SER A 72 -3.27 7.83 17.52
C SER A 72 -3.75 8.94 16.58
N LEU A 73 -4.05 8.60 15.32
CA LEU A 73 -4.61 9.51 14.32
C LEU A 73 -6.13 9.61 14.38
N GLN A 74 -6.78 8.89 15.32
CA GLN A 74 -8.24 8.80 15.43
C GLN A 74 -8.91 8.31 14.13
N SER A 75 -8.18 7.53 13.32
CA SER A 75 -8.70 6.93 12.10
C SER A 75 -9.77 5.91 12.46
N LYS A 76 -11.01 6.17 12.03
CA LYS A 76 -12.14 5.25 12.22
C LYS A 76 -12.07 4.15 11.15
N ASN A 77 -12.59 2.97 11.50
CA ASN A 77 -12.80 1.84 10.59
C ASN A 77 -11.54 1.14 10.05
N ILE A 78 -10.40 1.24 10.75
CA ILE A 78 -9.22 0.43 10.44
C ILE A 78 -9.22 -0.78 11.35
N THR A 79 -9.19 -1.97 10.75
CA THR A 79 -9.19 -3.26 11.45
C THR A 79 -7.77 -3.84 11.56
N VAL A 80 -7.61 -4.87 12.39
CA VAL A 80 -6.33 -5.58 12.50
C VAL A 80 -6.02 -6.31 11.19
N GLU A 81 -7.06 -6.78 10.49
CA GLU A 81 -6.99 -7.45 9.20
C GLU A 81 -6.47 -6.50 8.12
N ASP A 82 -6.86 -5.23 8.14
CA ASP A 82 -6.33 -4.20 7.24
C ASP A 82 -4.84 -3.98 7.49
N ASN A 83 -4.43 -3.86 8.76
CA ASN A 83 -3.02 -3.73 9.13
C ASN A 83 -2.22 -4.96 8.67
N ALA A 84 -2.75 -6.15 8.86
CA ALA A 84 -2.13 -7.39 8.39
C ALA A 84 -2.05 -7.46 6.85
N ALA A 85 -3.04 -6.91 6.14
CA ALA A 85 -2.99 -6.81 4.68
C ALA A 85 -1.91 -5.83 4.20
N ILE A 86 -1.71 -4.71 4.89
CA ILE A 86 -0.61 -3.76 4.61
C ILE A 86 0.75 -4.44 4.81
N ILE A 87 0.97 -5.11 5.95
CA ILE A 87 2.23 -5.82 6.22
C ILE A 87 2.49 -6.85 5.13
N ARG A 88 1.53 -7.73 4.82
CA ARG A 88 1.68 -8.78 3.80
C ARG A 88 1.99 -8.25 2.40
N ARG A 89 1.59 -7.01 2.09
CA ARG A 89 1.88 -6.38 0.79
C ARG A 89 3.26 -5.76 0.71
N PHE A 90 3.82 -5.32 1.84
CA PHE A 90 5.06 -4.56 1.87
C PHE A 90 6.25 -5.42 2.30
N ASP A 91 6.01 -6.46 3.09
CA ASP A 91 7.00 -7.40 3.61
C ASP A 91 7.55 -8.27 2.48
N LEU A 92 8.84 -8.10 2.16
CA LEU A 92 9.49 -8.77 1.04
C LEU A 92 10.25 -10.02 1.50
N ASP A 93 10.59 -10.13 2.78
CA ASP A 93 11.33 -11.26 3.35
C ASP A 93 10.46 -12.18 4.22
N CYS A 94 9.17 -11.84 4.40
CA CYS A 94 8.15 -12.61 5.10
C CYS A 94 8.42 -12.77 6.61
N ASP A 95 9.12 -11.83 7.24
CA ASP A 95 9.37 -11.85 8.70
C ASP A 95 8.26 -11.18 9.54
N ASN A 96 7.20 -10.68 8.87
CA ASN A 96 6.08 -9.90 9.41
C ASN A 96 6.48 -8.56 10.05
N LYS A 97 7.63 -8.00 9.65
CA LYS A 97 8.15 -6.71 10.12
C LYS A 97 8.60 -5.91 8.91
N LEU A 98 8.07 -4.70 8.77
CA LEU A 98 8.55 -3.80 7.74
C LEU A 98 9.79 -3.08 8.24
N LYS A 99 10.95 -3.44 7.70
CA LYS A 99 12.17 -2.64 7.85
C LYS A 99 11.98 -1.33 7.11
N ARG A 100 12.83 -0.35 7.44
CA ARG A 100 12.79 0.98 6.82
C ARG A 100 12.74 0.89 5.29
N GLU A 101 13.59 0.08 4.68
CA GLU A 101 13.68 -0.04 3.22
C GLU A 101 12.39 -0.57 2.59
N GLU A 102 11.78 -1.58 3.18
CA GLU A 102 10.52 -2.18 2.71
C GLU A 102 9.35 -1.21 2.85
N PHE A 103 9.26 -0.55 4.01
CA PHE A 103 8.24 0.47 4.23
C PHE A 103 8.35 1.59 3.20
N LEU A 104 9.56 2.13 3.01
CA LEU A 104 9.80 3.20 2.03
C LEU A 104 9.47 2.77 0.62
N LYS A 105 9.91 1.57 0.21
CA LYS A 105 9.56 1.01 -1.10
C LYS A 105 8.06 0.83 -1.26
N GLY A 106 7.35 0.46 -0.20
CA GLY A 106 5.89 0.32 -0.20
C GLY A 106 5.15 1.65 -0.39
N ILE A 107 5.62 2.73 0.23
CA ILE A 107 4.98 4.06 0.16
C ILE A 107 5.47 4.96 -0.98
N THR A 108 6.57 4.60 -1.63
CA THR A 108 7.13 5.39 -2.74
C THR A 108 6.36 5.17 -4.04
N SER A 109 6.16 6.26 -4.78
CA SER A 109 5.55 6.24 -6.10
C SER A 109 6.32 5.32 -7.05
N GLN A 110 5.60 4.51 -7.82
CA GLN A 110 6.22 3.58 -8.76
C GLN A 110 6.34 4.18 -10.16
N GLU A 111 5.42 5.09 -10.52
CA GLU A 111 5.38 5.70 -11.84
C GLU A 111 5.94 7.13 -11.81
N PRO A 112 6.69 7.56 -12.85
CA PRO A 112 7.15 8.92 -12.97
C PRO A 112 5.98 9.93 -12.98
N PHE A 113 6.09 10.98 -12.17
CA PHE A 113 5.05 12.01 -12.08
C PHE A 113 5.65 13.40 -11.85
N SER A 114 4.87 14.43 -12.17
CA SER A 114 5.26 15.82 -11.88
C SER A 114 4.61 16.30 -10.58
N ARG A 115 5.44 16.54 -9.56
CA ARG A 115 4.99 17.13 -8.28
C ARG A 115 4.25 18.45 -8.49
N MET A 116 4.66 19.26 -9.46
CA MET A 116 3.99 20.53 -9.77
C MET A 116 2.57 20.32 -10.29
N ILE A 117 2.39 19.33 -11.18
CA ILE A 117 1.06 19.00 -11.73
C ILE A 117 0.15 18.48 -10.62
N VAL A 118 0.62 17.52 -9.81
CA VAL A 118 -0.16 16.96 -8.69
C VAL A 118 -0.56 18.05 -7.68
N ARG A 119 0.36 18.95 -7.30
CA ARG A 119 0.05 20.10 -6.43
C ARG A 119 -1.00 21.03 -7.04
N SER A 120 -0.98 21.22 -8.35
CA SER A 120 -1.96 22.07 -9.04
C SER A 120 -3.36 21.47 -9.06
N GLN A 121 -3.46 20.13 -9.10
CA GLN A 121 -4.72 19.40 -9.04
C GLN A 121 -5.31 19.46 -7.62
N LEU A 122 -4.49 19.26 -6.59
CA LEU A 122 -4.92 19.33 -5.19
C LEU A 122 -5.47 20.72 -4.80
N LYS A 123 -5.00 21.80 -5.42
CA LYS A 123 -5.53 23.16 -5.19
C LYS A 123 -6.93 23.40 -5.76
N LYS A 124 -7.43 22.50 -6.60
CA LYS A 124 -8.73 22.62 -7.27
C LYS A 124 -9.83 21.79 -6.60
N GLU A 125 -9.46 20.89 -5.69
CA GLU A 125 -10.36 20.08 -4.84
C GLU A 125 -10.79 20.89 -3.60
#